data_AF-A0A343JE27-F1
#
_entry.id   AF-A0A343JE27-F1
#
_cell.length_a   1.000
_cell.length_b   1.000
_cell.length_c   1.000
_cell.angle_alpha   90.00
_cell.angle_beta   90.00
_cell.angle_gamma   90.00
#
_symmetry.space_group_name_H-M   'P 1'
#
loop_
_entity.id
_entity.type
_entity.pdbx_description
1 polymer ?
#
loop_
_entity_poly.entity_id
_entity_poly.type
_entity_poly.pdbx_seq_one_letter_code
_entity_poly.pdbx_strand_id
1 'polypeptide(L)'
;MKKIFEIKDLKFYEEEFLDNIEDYDDVIPIIQELSLELNYEEIETVGNNDCCNMTNKNYIVEIPGFLDKEDNFITKDEAEKLTEESEMSLSLFVIRIYKCRECNKWIIDILE
;
A
#
# COMPACT_ATOMS: atom_id res chain seq x y z
N MET A 1 1.41 -12.37 -17.20
CA MET A 1 1.00 -11.90 -15.88
C MET A 1 2.06 -12.26 -14.87
N LYS A 2 2.97 -11.33 -14.61
CA LYS A 2 4.03 -11.45 -13.60
C LYS A 2 3.45 -11.00 -12.27
N LYS A 3 3.29 -11.94 -11.33
CA LYS A 3 2.77 -11.64 -9.99
C LYS A 3 3.83 -10.89 -9.19
N ILE A 4 3.48 -9.72 -8.65
CA ILE A 4 4.37 -8.92 -7.79
C ILE A 4 4.21 -9.38 -6.34
N PHE A 5 2.98 -9.42 -5.81
CA PHE A 5 2.70 -9.89 -4.46
C PHE A 5 1.25 -10.41 -4.34
N GLU A 6 0.93 -10.93 -3.16
CA GLU A 6 -0.39 -11.47 -2.83
C GLU A 6 -0.71 -11.14 -1.36
N ILE A 7 -1.92 -10.63 -1.13
CA ILE A 7 -2.43 -10.27 0.19
C ILE A 7 -3.73 -11.02 0.39
N LYS A 8 -3.72 -12.02 1.29
CA LYS A 8 -4.77 -13.03 1.42
C LYS A 8 -5.08 -13.70 0.07
N ASP A 9 -6.26 -13.48 -0.49
CA ASP A 9 -6.74 -13.97 -1.78
C ASP A 9 -6.61 -12.95 -2.92
N LEU A 10 -6.17 -11.71 -2.64
CA LEU A 10 -5.91 -10.68 -3.64
C LEU A 10 -4.52 -10.83 -4.26
N LYS A 11 -4.49 -10.98 -5.59
CA LYS A 11 -3.26 -11.10 -6.37
C LYS A 11 -2.97 -9.81 -7.13
N PHE A 12 -1.72 -9.39 -7.10
CA PHE A 12 -1.27 -8.14 -7.72
C PHE A 12 -0.26 -8.48 -8.81
N TYR A 13 -0.57 -8.06 -10.03
CA TYR A 13 0.22 -8.36 -11.23
C TYR A 13 0.75 -7.07 -11.85
N GLU A 14 1.96 -7.10 -12.39
CA GLU A 14 2.60 -5.94 -13.01
C GLU A 14 1.74 -5.36 -14.14
N GLU A 15 1.16 -6.22 -14.98
CA GLU A 15 0.37 -5.80 -16.13
C GLU A 15 -0.99 -5.18 -15.77
N GLU A 16 -1.41 -5.30 -14.52
CA GLU A 16 -2.61 -4.66 -13.97
C GLU A 16 -2.29 -3.35 -13.22
N PHE A 17 -1.01 -3.04 -13.02
CA PHE A 17 -0.60 -1.81 -12.39
C PHE A 17 -0.81 -0.62 -13.35
N LEU A 18 -1.39 0.46 -12.83
CA LEU A 18 -1.74 1.63 -13.67
C LEU A 18 -0.62 2.65 -13.82
N ASP A 19 0.35 2.65 -12.89
CA ASP A 19 1.46 3.59 -12.86
C ASP A 19 2.78 2.92 -13.29
N ASN A 20 3.90 3.64 -13.18
CA ASN A 20 5.21 3.06 -13.43
C ASN A 20 5.68 2.27 -12.20
N ILE A 21 5.82 0.95 -12.34
CA ILE A 21 6.18 0.07 -11.23
C ILE A 21 7.58 0.38 -10.67
N GLU A 22 8.49 0.88 -11.50
CA GLU A 22 9.87 1.22 -11.12
C GLU A 22 9.93 2.39 -10.12
N ASP A 23 8.87 3.22 -10.06
CA ASP A 23 8.78 4.34 -9.12
C ASP A 23 8.51 3.86 -7.68
N TYR A 24 8.24 2.56 -7.49
CA TYR A 24 7.88 1.94 -6.20
C TYR A 24 8.82 0.78 -5.83
N ASP A 25 10.04 0.74 -6.39
CA ASP A 25 11.02 -0.33 -6.15
C ASP A 25 11.46 -0.44 -4.68
N ASP A 26 11.34 0.63 -3.90
CA ASP A 26 11.58 0.71 -2.44
C ASP A 26 10.35 0.29 -1.61
N VAL A 27 9.14 0.59 -2.10
CA VAL A 27 7.88 0.29 -1.43
C VAL A 27 7.42 -1.17 -1.63
N ILE A 28 7.62 -1.73 -2.83
CA ILE A 28 7.19 -3.11 -3.14
C ILE A 28 7.80 -4.16 -2.21
N PRO A 29 9.12 -4.12 -1.89
CA PRO A 29 9.71 -5.04 -0.91
C PRO A 29 9.04 -4.98 0.46
N ILE A 30 8.68 -3.79 0.94
CA ILE A 30 7.98 -3.58 2.22
C ILE A 30 6.61 -4.27 2.18
N ILE A 31 5.85 -4.08 1.09
CA ILE A 31 4.55 -4.74 0.92
C ILE A 31 4.70 -6.25 0.89
N GLN A 32 5.71 -6.77 0.19
CA GLN A 32 5.99 -8.21 0.08
C GLN A 32 6.35 -8.83 1.43
N GLU A 33 7.15 -8.14 2.24
CA GLU A 33 7.54 -8.59 3.57
C GLU A 33 6.32 -8.68 4.49
N LEU A 34 5.46 -7.66 4.49
CA LEU A 34 4.30 -7.57 5.37
C LEU A 34 3.09 -8.35 4.86
N SER A 35 3.12 -8.87 3.63
CA SER A 35 1.94 -9.36 2.89
C SER A 35 1.11 -10.42 3.63
N LEU A 36 1.73 -11.22 4.49
CA LEU A 36 1.08 -12.27 5.29
C LEU A 36 0.22 -11.72 6.43
N GLU A 37 0.53 -10.53 6.92
CA GLU A 37 -0.13 -9.89 8.06
C GLU A 37 -1.17 -8.86 7.61
N LEU A 38 -1.08 -8.42 6.35
CA LEU A 38 -1.97 -7.43 5.77
C LEU A 38 -3.40 -7.96 5.57
N ASN A 39 -4.35 -7.06 5.83
CA ASN A 39 -5.76 -7.24 5.54
C ASN A 39 -6.18 -6.19 4.50
N TYR A 40 -7.32 -6.44 3.86
CA TYR A 40 -7.95 -5.47 2.97
C TYR A 40 -9.39 -5.22 3.39
N GLU A 41 -9.89 -4.05 3.04
CA GLU A 41 -11.28 -3.64 3.21
C GLU A 41 -11.91 -3.32 1.84
N GLU A 42 -13.22 -3.42 1.72
CA GLU A 42 -13.95 -2.89 0.56
C GLU A 42 -14.42 -1.47 0.86
N ILE A 43 -14.10 -0.54 -0.03
CA ILE A 43 -14.51 0.86 0.06
C ILE A 43 -15.24 1.32 -1.19
N GLU A 44 -15.96 2.44 -1.07
CA GLU A 44 -16.58 3.15 -2.18
C GLU A 44 -16.02 4.56 -2.28
N THR A 45 -15.54 4.94 -3.46
CA THR A 45 -15.06 6.29 -3.76
C THR A 45 -16.20 7.19 -4.22
N VAL A 46 -15.98 8.52 -4.15
CA VAL A 46 -16.97 9.54 -4.53
C VAL A 46 -17.33 9.47 -6.02
N GLY A 47 -16.37 9.09 -6.87
CA GLY A 47 -16.56 8.90 -8.31
C GLY A 47 -16.17 7.49 -8.76
N ASN A 48 -16.51 7.15 -10.01
CA ASN A 48 -16.07 5.90 -10.62
C ASN A 48 -14.55 5.87 -10.77
N ASN A 49 -13.97 4.68 -10.70
CA ASN A 49 -12.56 4.45 -10.87
C ASN A 49 -12.13 4.76 -12.31
N ASP A 50 -11.11 5.60 -12.48
CA ASP A 50 -10.59 6.00 -13.80
C ASP A 50 -10.10 4.80 -14.64
N CYS A 51 -9.78 3.69 -13.98
CA CYS A 51 -9.25 2.47 -14.59
C CYS A 51 -10.18 1.83 -15.63
N CYS A 52 -11.50 1.93 -15.42
CA CYS A 52 -12.54 1.35 -16.28
C CYS A 52 -13.82 2.18 -16.36
N ASN A 53 -14.02 3.16 -15.47
CA ASN A 53 -15.24 3.97 -15.33
C ASN A 53 -16.53 3.18 -15.06
N MET A 54 -16.43 1.91 -14.62
CA MET A 54 -17.59 1.02 -14.42
C MET A 54 -18.05 0.91 -12.96
N THR A 55 -17.15 1.13 -12.00
CA THR A 55 -17.43 0.98 -10.56
C THR A 55 -16.68 2.04 -9.77
N ASN A 56 -17.19 2.40 -8.60
CA ASN A 56 -16.50 3.20 -7.59
C ASN A 56 -16.01 2.32 -6.40
N LYS A 57 -16.17 1.00 -6.49
CA LYS A 57 -15.75 0.06 -5.45
C LYS A 57 -14.32 -0.39 -5.62
N ASN A 58 -13.56 -0.37 -4.54
CA ASN A 58 -12.17 -0.83 -4.49
C ASN A 58 -11.93 -1.70 -3.27
N TYR A 59 -10.98 -2.63 -3.40
CA TYR A 59 -10.27 -3.12 -2.23
C TYR A 59 -9.17 -2.13 -1.87
N ILE A 60 -9.06 -1.82 -0.58
CA ILE A 60 -7.97 -1.01 -0.04
C ILE A 60 -7.17 -1.86 0.95
N VAL A 61 -5.85 -1.80 0.83
CA VAL A 61 -4.91 -2.24 1.87
C VAL A 61 -4.18 -1.00 2.37
N GLU A 62 -4.04 -0.86 3.68
CA GLU A 62 -3.28 0.23 4.29
C GLU A 62 -2.17 -0.35 5.16
N ILE A 63 -0.96 0.18 4.98
CA ILE A 63 0.22 -0.14 5.78
C ILE A 63 0.62 1.15 6.52
N PRO A 64 0.13 1.37 7.74
CA PRO A 64 0.48 2.55 8.52
C PRO A 64 1.91 2.42 9.04
N GLY A 65 2.73 3.43 8.74
CA GLY A 65 4.09 3.52 9.24
C GLY A 65 4.60 4.95 9.26
N PHE A 66 5.91 5.03 9.40
CA PHE A 66 6.66 6.26 9.53
C PHE A 66 8.01 6.13 8.83
N LEU A 67 8.57 7.25 8.39
CA LEU A 67 9.98 7.33 8.00
C LEU A 67 10.80 7.91 9.16
N ASP A 68 11.98 7.34 9.39
CA ASP A 68 12.97 7.94 10.27
C ASP A 68 13.83 9.01 9.55
N LYS A 69 14.88 9.50 10.23
CA LYS A 69 15.79 10.53 9.69
C LYS A 69 16.69 10.03 8.56
N GLU A 70 16.78 8.73 8.36
CA GLU A 70 17.57 8.07 7.32
C GLU A 70 16.67 7.53 6.19
N ASP A 71 15.40 7.95 6.15
CA ASP A 71 14.36 7.49 5.21
C ASP A 71 14.06 5.98 5.31
N ASN A 72 14.33 5.36 6.47
CA ASN A 72 13.92 3.97 6.69
C ASN A 72 12.45 3.90 7.10
N PHE A 73 11.71 2.99 6.48
CA PHE A 73 10.34 2.70 6.87
C PHE A 73 10.27 1.93 8.19
N ILE A 74 9.47 2.43 9.12
CA ILE A 74 9.18 1.85 10.42
C ILE A 74 7.66 1.64 10.51
N THR A 75 7.23 0.42 10.76
CA THR A 75 5.79 0.14 10.94
C THR A 75 5.26 0.85 12.19
N LYS A 76 3.96 1.14 12.21
CA LYS A 76 3.33 1.72 13.41
C LYS A 76 3.57 0.87 14.66
N ASP A 77 3.52 -0.45 14.54
CA ASP A 77 3.73 -1.38 15.65
C ASP A 77 5.18 -1.39 16.17
N GLU A 78 6.15 -1.09 15.31
CA GLU A 78 7.55 -0.89 15.70
C GLU A 78 7.73 0.47 16.37
N ALA A 79 7.14 1.53 15.81
CA ALA A 79 7.18 2.86 16.37
C ALA A 79 6.58 2.92 17.79
N GLU A 80 5.48 2.20 18.04
CA GLU A 80 4.88 2.10 19.38
C GLU A 80 5.76 1.37 20.42
N LYS A 81 6.73 0.55 19.97
CA LYS A 81 7.68 -0.15 20.84
C LYS A 81 8.95 0.66 21.12
N LEU A 82 9.19 1.75 20.39
CA LEU A 82 10.27 2.68 20.66
C LEU A 82 9.91 3.46 21.94
N THR A 83 10.70 3.28 23.01
CA THR A 83 10.51 3.98 24.28
C THR A 83 10.70 5.49 24.13
N GLU A 84 10.02 6.31 24.95
CA GLU A 84 10.02 7.79 24.94
C GLU A 84 11.41 8.48 24.82
N GLU A 85 12.52 7.78 25.12
CA GLU A 85 13.89 8.30 24.99
C GLU A 85 14.40 8.41 23.54
N SER A 86 13.72 7.80 22.57
CA SER A 86 13.98 8.04 21.15
C SER A 86 12.92 8.98 20.57
N GLU A 87 13.08 10.28 20.83
CA GLU A 87 12.50 11.33 19.96
C GLU A 87 13.20 11.27 18.58
N MET A 88 13.05 10.14 17.90
CA MET A 88 13.31 10.05 16.48
C MET A 88 12.22 10.88 15.81
N SER A 89 12.64 11.83 14.98
CA SER A 89 11.73 12.63 14.16
C SER A 89 11.13 11.66 13.14
N LEU A 90 9.97 11.11 13.49
CA LEU A 90 9.21 10.21 12.64
C LEU A 90 8.25 11.05 11.78
N SER A 91 8.38 10.91 10.47
CA SER A 91 7.44 11.48 9.51
C SER A 91 6.37 10.45 9.21
N LEU A 92 5.09 10.84 9.16
CA LEU A 92 4.02 9.91 8.79
C LEU A 92 4.30 9.36 7.38
N PHE A 93 4.12 8.05 7.19
CA PHE A 93 4.27 7.43 5.88
C PHE A 93 3.32 6.24 5.80
N VAL A 94 2.21 6.40 5.07
CA VAL A 94 1.20 5.35 4.92
C VAL A 94 1.17 4.88 3.48
N ILE A 95 1.48 3.61 3.27
CA ILE A 95 1.37 2.97 1.95
C ILE A 95 -0.07 2.47 1.80
N ARG A 96 -0.77 2.94 0.78
CA ARG A 96 -2.14 2.53 0.44
C ARG A 96 -2.13 1.83 -0.91
N ILE A 97 -2.81 0.69 -0.99
CA ILE A 97 -2.93 -0.08 -2.22
C ILE A 97 -4.40 -0.17 -2.57
N TYR A 98 -4.79 0.38 -3.71
CA TYR A 98 -6.15 0.31 -4.22
C TYR A 98 -6.23 -0.71 -5.35
N LYS A 99 -7.20 -1.63 -5.30
CA LYS A 99 -7.51 -2.57 -6.39
C LYS A 99 -8.97 -2.50 -6.79
N CYS A 100 -9.23 -2.21 -8.06
CA CYS A 100 -10.58 -2.11 -8.61
C CYS A 100 -11.30 -3.47 -8.56
N ARG A 101 -12.54 -3.46 -8.08
CA ARG A 101 -13.38 -4.68 -7.96
C ARG A 101 -13.85 -5.25 -9.29
N GLU A 102 -13.84 -4.45 -10.35
CA GLU A 102 -14.37 -4.84 -11.66
C GLU A 102 -13.28 -5.33 -12.62
N CYS A 103 -12.16 -4.61 -12.71
CA CYS A 103 -11.14 -4.86 -13.73
C CYS A 103 -9.76 -5.26 -13.17
N ASN A 104 -9.64 -5.46 -11.85
CA ASN A 104 -8.42 -5.86 -11.13
C ASN A 104 -7.22 -4.89 -11.24
N LYS A 105 -7.34 -3.82 -12.01
CA LYS A 105 -6.33 -2.76 -12.05
C LYS A 105 -6.09 -2.18 -10.66
N TRP A 106 -4.85 -1.84 -10.37
CA TRP A 106 -4.44 -1.40 -9.05
C TRP A 106 -3.37 -0.30 -9.10
N ILE A 107 -3.27 0.45 -8.00
CA ILE A 107 -2.32 1.55 -7.80
C ILE A 107 -1.74 1.49 -6.39
N ILE A 108 -0.59 2.15 -6.20
CA ILE A 108 -0.03 2.46 -4.89
C ILE A 108 -0.13 3.98 -4.71
N ASP A 109 -0.61 4.37 -3.55
CA ASP A 109 -0.74 5.76 -3.15
C ASP A 109 -0.06 5.93 -1.78
N ILE A 110 0.81 6.92 -1.67
CA ILE A 110 1.62 7.15 -0.47
C ILE A 110 1.12 8.43 0.18
N LEU A 111 0.81 8.36 1.47
CA LEU A 111 0.45 9.51 2.29
C LEU A 111 1.63 9.87 3.19
N GLU A 112 2.20 11.06 2.95
CA GLU A 112 3.31 11.66 3.69
C GLU A 112 2.90 12.99 4.35
#